data_AF-A0A645B2V3-F1
#
_entry.id   AF-A0A645B2V3-F1
#
_cell.length_a   1.000
_cell.length_b   1.000
_cell.length_c   1.000
_cell.angle_alpha   90.00
_cell.angle_beta   90.00
_cell.angle_gamma   90.00
#
_symmetry.space_group_name_H-M   'P 1'
#
loop_
_entity.id
_entity.type
_entity.pdbx_description
1 polymer ?
#
loop_
_entity_poly.entity_id
_entity_poly.type
_entity_poly.pdbx_seq_one_letter_code
_entity_poly.pdbx_strand_id
1 'polypeptide(L)'
;MRASRHSLRGDTGHQYDATGRILQTRHAVLGGVGSTFAQAANESFQYDPAGNILDPLPASALGGATQQASQRGYVRDNLVRVFEDKRYFYDGHGRLTLKLSGRHTRQHFHWNEENQLTAVDTIRRPGTEHETCQTTHFEYDAIGKRIAKRDAFGTTEFIWEGMRLIEERRGASVISYVYEPGSYVPLARLDVEGNATNEGGLGTIADVEPHVQLPVEIDTKEATPRGGPQREAANMDIAGDLPPASSPSVHIANGTTGRAKACDVYYFHTDQIGMPQELSNAQGQLVWQASYKTWGATVSEEWEVTTLAGQREQSLDCGDIPTDENERQQNLRFQGQYLDRETGLHYNTFRYYDADIGRFVCPDPIGLAGGVNLASYGPNAVTWSDPWGWAGNPANATHITYVGIKDGKPYVGYASKPGLGHSAQDVLDYRYPNKDIFDQAPKPIYRGEGVDGKHTARGLEQRTFESYEGIGADGKRADGTVWSRENAITANKQNPVGANNPNRSSYLNHADAHNSGKPNQGAKGC
;
A
#
# COMPACT_ATOMS: atom_id res chain seq x y z
N MET A 1 -13.60 1.43 -19.50
CA MET A 1 -13.76 2.42 -18.42
C MET A 1 -13.98 1.63 -17.14
N ARG A 2 -13.12 1.78 -16.13
CA ARG A 2 -13.40 1.25 -14.78
C ARG A 2 -13.99 2.41 -13.98
N ALA A 3 -15.12 2.18 -13.33
CA ALA A 3 -15.76 3.18 -12.50
C ALA A 3 -15.99 2.60 -11.09
N SER A 4 -15.74 3.41 -10.07
CA SER A 4 -16.16 3.16 -8.70
C SER A 4 -17.21 4.18 -8.32
N ARG A 5 -18.17 3.78 -7.50
CA ARG A 5 -19.19 4.67 -6.94
C ARG A 5 -18.95 4.80 -5.45
N HIS A 6 -18.80 6.03 -4.99
CA HIS A 6 -18.81 6.38 -3.58
C HIS A 6 -20.17 6.99 -3.23
N SER A 7 -20.82 6.50 -2.17
CA SER A 7 -22.13 6.99 -1.74
C SER A 7 -22.14 8.50 -1.46
N LEU A 8 -21.03 9.04 -0.95
CA LEU A 8 -20.88 10.47 -0.61
C LEU A 8 -20.29 11.35 -1.72
N ARG A 9 -19.44 10.78 -2.59
CA ARG A 9 -18.58 11.56 -3.50
C ARG A 9 -18.95 11.38 -4.97
N GLY A 10 -19.91 10.50 -5.24
CA GLY A 10 -20.34 10.19 -6.60
C GLY A 10 -19.40 9.20 -7.29
N ASP A 11 -19.42 9.25 -8.62
CA ASP A 11 -18.77 8.24 -9.44
C ASP A 11 -17.38 8.71 -9.86
N THR A 12 -16.36 7.88 -9.65
CA THR A 12 -15.01 8.11 -10.17
C THR A 12 -14.75 7.13 -11.30
N GLY A 13 -14.40 7.64 -12.48
CA GLY A 13 -14.17 6.86 -13.69
C GLY A 13 -12.78 7.06 -14.26
N HIS A 14 -12.13 5.96 -14.66
CA HIS A 14 -10.82 5.97 -15.31
C HIS A 14 -10.88 5.47 -16.75
N GLN A 15 -10.14 6.15 -17.61
CA GLN A 15 -9.84 5.73 -18.97
C GLN A 15 -8.38 5.33 -19.08
N TYR A 16 -8.10 4.31 -19.88
CA TYR A 16 -6.76 3.73 -20.01
C TYR A 16 -6.33 3.64 -21.46
N ASP A 17 -5.02 3.69 -21.70
CA ASP A 17 -4.45 3.33 -22.98
C ASP A 17 -4.39 1.80 -23.16
N ALA A 18 -3.91 1.35 -24.33
CA ALA A 18 -3.79 -0.08 -24.64
C ALA A 18 -2.78 -0.84 -23.75
N THR A 19 -1.91 -0.14 -23.03
CA THR A 19 -0.93 -0.70 -22.09
C THR A 19 -1.43 -0.69 -20.64
N GLY A 20 -2.61 -0.11 -20.40
CA GLY A 20 -3.23 -0.04 -19.08
C GLY A 20 -2.86 1.21 -18.28
N ARG A 21 -2.15 2.19 -18.86
CA ARG A 21 -1.83 3.48 -18.21
C ARG A 21 -3.06 4.38 -18.18
N ILE A 22 -3.26 5.13 -17.10
CA ILE A 22 -4.42 6.03 -16.95
C ILE A 22 -4.27 7.23 -17.87
N LEU A 23 -5.15 7.40 -18.86
CA LEU A 23 -5.17 8.60 -19.70
C LEU A 23 -6.02 9.72 -19.11
N GLN A 24 -7.03 9.36 -18.32
CA GLN A 24 -7.96 10.34 -17.77
C GLN A 24 -8.66 9.79 -16.52
N THR A 25 -8.81 10.65 -15.53
CA THR A 25 -9.66 10.43 -14.34
C THR A 25 -10.78 11.45 -14.35
N ARG A 26 -12.02 10.97 -14.20
CA ARG A 26 -13.22 11.79 -14.15
C ARG A 26 -13.95 11.57 -12.84
N HIS A 27 -14.30 12.66 -12.17
CA HIS A 27 -15.18 12.66 -11.01
C HIS A 27 -16.53 13.23 -11.43
N ALA A 28 -17.58 12.41 -11.34
CA ALA A 28 -18.96 12.82 -11.54
C ALA A 28 -19.60 13.02 -10.17
N VAL A 29 -19.80 14.28 -9.79
CA VAL A 29 -20.50 14.65 -8.56
C VAL A 29 -21.97 14.22 -8.70
N LEU A 30 -22.49 13.46 -7.75
CA LEU A 30 -23.93 13.20 -7.65
C LEU A 30 -24.65 14.54 -7.55
N GLY A 31 -25.53 14.84 -8.51
CA GLY A 31 -26.29 16.08 -8.54
C GLY A 31 -27.17 16.22 -7.30
N GLY A 32 -26.74 17.06 -6.36
CA GLY A 32 -27.48 17.39 -5.14
C GLY A 32 -26.61 18.23 -4.18
N VAL A 33 -26.95 19.52 -4.11
CA VAL A 33 -26.58 20.56 -3.11
C VAL A 33 -25.60 20.18 -1.98
N GLY A 34 -24.46 20.88 -1.90
CA GLY A 34 -23.96 21.34 -0.59
C GLY A 34 -22.66 20.78 -0.02
N SER A 35 -21.89 19.92 -0.69
CA SER A 35 -20.57 19.53 -0.17
C SER A 35 -19.58 20.70 -0.25
N THR A 36 -19.19 21.27 0.89
CA THR A 36 -18.08 22.25 0.99
C THR A 36 -16.70 21.60 0.93
N PHE A 37 -16.63 20.27 1.09
CA PHE A 37 -15.39 19.52 1.03
C PHE A 37 -14.81 19.52 -0.39
N ALA A 38 -13.57 19.98 -0.54
CA ALA A 38 -12.91 20.09 -1.84
C ALA A 38 -12.64 18.71 -2.45
N GLN A 39 -13.17 18.45 -3.65
CA GLN A 39 -12.94 17.21 -4.40
C GLN A 39 -11.84 17.38 -5.44
N ALA A 40 -11.19 16.28 -5.81
CA ALA A 40 -10.20 16.29 -6.87
C ALA A 40 -10.82 16.71 -8.21
N ALA A 41 -10.11 17.56 -8.96
CA ALA A 41 -10.52 17.95 -10.29
C ALA A 41 -10.37 16.79 -11.28
N ASN A 42 -11.05 16.88 -12.43
CA ASN A 42 -10.81 15.95 -13.54
C ASN A 42 -9.38 16.09 -14.05
N GLU A 43 -8.68 14.98 -14.20
CA GLU A 43 -7.27 14.95 -14.63
C GLU A 43 -7.12 14.25 -15.97
N SER A 44 -6.17 14.69 -16.78
CA SER A 44 -5.79 14.05 -18.04
C SER A 44 -4.28 13.95 -18.11
N PHE A 45 -3.79 12.79 -18.52
CA PHE A 45 -2.37 12.45 -18.48
C PHE A 45 -1.84 12.17 -19.88
N GLN A 46 -0.59 12.59 -20.10
CA GLN A 46 0.20 12.20 -21.26
C GLN A 46 1.48 11.53 -20.77
N TYR A 47 1.98 10.59 -21.56
CA TYR A 47 3.18 9.84 -21.22
C TYR A 47 4.16 9.86 -22.37
N ASP A 48 5.45 9.91 -22.06
CA ASP A 48 6.48 9.55 -23.02
C ASP A 48 6.50 8.02 -23.26
N PRO A 49 7.29 7.53 -24.24
CA PRO A 49 7.41 6.09 -24.49
C PRO A 49 7.97 5.28 -23.31
N ALA A 50 8.71 5.92 -22.38
CA ALA A 50 9.25 5.29 -21.18
C ALA A 50 8.27 5.32 -19.99
N GLY A 51 7.09 5.94 -20.15
CA GLY A 51 6.04 6.00 -19.14
C GLY A 51 6.18 7.15 -18.15
N ASN A 52 7.00 8.17 -18.42
CA ASN A 52 7.05 9.36 -17.59
C ASN A 52 5.85 10.26 -17.87
N ILE A 53 5.20 10.77 -16.81
CA ILE A 53 4.09 11.73 -16.93
C ILE A 53 4.62 13.05 -17.50
N LEU A 54 3.93 13.56 -18.50
CA LEU A 54 4.21 14.84 -19.15
C LEU A 54 3.12 15.84 -18.76
N ASP A 55 3.50 17.12 -18.71
CA ASP A 55 2.54 18.21 -18.51
C ASP A 55 1.47 18.19 -19.60
N PRO A 56 0.17 18.23 -19.23
CA PRO A 56 -0.90 18.30 -20.22
C PRO A 56 -0.80 19.63 -20.99
N LEU A 57 -0.80 19.56 -22.31
CA LEU A 57 -0.86 20.76 -23.16
C LEU A 57 -2.13 21.56 -22.84
N PRO A 58 -2.05 22.89 -22.59
CA PRO A 58 -3.25 23.69 -22.53
C PRO A 58 -3.94 23.65 -23.92
N ALA A 59 -5.24 23.36 -23.92
CA ALA A 59 -6.05 23.22 -25.15
C ALA A 59 -6.03 24.49 -26.04
N SER A 60 -5.64 25.64 -25.49
CA SER A 60 -5.48 26.91 -26.20
C SER A 60 -4.21 27.03 -27.06
N ALA A 61 -3.27 26.08 -26.98
CA ALA A 61 -2.02 26.13 -27.75
C ALA A 61 -2.12 25.57 -29.18
N LEU A 62 -3.32 25.16 -29.64
CA LEU A 62 -3.56 24.64 -30.99
C LEU A 62 -3.90 25.73 -32.04
N GLY A 63 -3.91 27.01 -31.67
CA GLY A 63 -4.21 28.11 -32.58
C GLY A 63 -3.29 29.32 -32.36
N GLY A 64 -2.20 29.42 -33.13
CA GLY A 64 -1.43 30.66 -33.28
C GLY A 64 0.01 30.57 -32.79
N ALA A 65 0.95 30.59 -33.74
CA ALA A 65 2.39 30.59 -33.49
C ALA A 65 2.88 31.92 -32.89
N THR A 66 3.79 31.86 -31.92
CA THR A 66 4.98 32.74 -31.77
C THR A 66 5.96 32.10 -30.78
N GLN A 67 7.26 32.33 -30.96
CA GLN A 67 8.37 31.69 -30.25
C GLN A 67 8.49 32.13 -28.77
N GLN A 68 7.53 31.76 -27.93
CA GLN A 68 7.72 31.68 -26.48
C GLN A 68 7.26 30.30 -26.00
N ALA A 69 8.15 29.32 -26.21
CA ALA A 69 8.05 27.96 -25.65
C ALA A 69 8.36 27.96 -24.15
N SER A 70 7.72 28.83 -23.37
CA SER A 70 7.93 28.90 -21.92
C SER A 70 7.07 27.85 -21.21
N GLN A 71 7.76 26.82 -20.74
CA GLN A 71 7.32 25.78 -19.78
C GLN A 71 6.50 24.63 -20.38
N ARG A 72 7.12 23.91 -21.31
CA ARG A 72 6.76 22.52 -21.59
C ARG A 72 7.37 21.64 -20.49
N GLY A 73 6.61 20.68 -19.97
CA GLY A 73 7.16 19.59 -19.18
C GLY A 73 8.37 18.98 -19.88
N TYR A 74 9.43 18.71 -19.12
CA TYR A 74 10.73 18.32 -19.68
C TYR A 74 11.21 17.06 -18.98
N VAL A 75 11.45 16.01 -19.77
CA VAL A 75 12.05 14.75 -19.32
C VAL A 75 13.38 14.59 -20.06
N ARG A 76 14.43 14.20 -19.33
CA ARG A 76 15.74 13.90 -19.89
C ARG A 76 16.35 12.73 -19.14
N ASP A 77 16.96 11.80 -19.86
CA ASP A 77 17.61 10.61 -19.29
C ASP A 77 16.64 9.79 -18.42
N ASN A 78 15.37 9.74 -18.85
CA ASN A 78 14.27 9.10 -18.12
C ASN A 78 14.04 9.69 -16.70
N LEU A 79 14.39 10.97 -16.50
CA LEU A 79 14.15 11.74 -15.28
C LEU A 79 13.32 12.97 -15.61
N VAL A 80 12.24 13.19 -14.87
CA VAL A 80 11.40 14.38 -14.98
C VAL A 80 12.19 15.57 -14.45
N ARG A 81 12.46 16.57 -15.28
CA ARG A 81 13.23 17.77 -14.91
C ARG A 81 12.32 18.98 -14.67
N VAL A 82 11.19 19.04 -15.38
CA VAL A 82 10.16 20.09 -15.23
C VAL A 82 8.79 19.44 -15.33
N PHE A 83 7.93 19.74 -14.37
CA PHE A 83 6.52 19.34 -14.35
C PHE A 83 5.72 20.44 -13.65
N GLU A 84 4.72 21.00 -14.33
CA GLU A 84 3.98 22.18 -13.91
C GLU A 84 4.94 23.33 -13.53
N ASP A 85 4.80 23.87 -12.32
CA ASP A 85 5.66 24.89 -11.75
C ASP A 85 6.88 24.32 -11.02
N LYS A 86 7.09 22.99 -11.09
CA LYS A 86 8.10 22.26 -10.34
C LYS A 86 9.33 21.94 -11.19
N ARG A 87 10.50 22.03 -10.58
CA ARG A 87 11.80 21.73 -11.23
C ARG A 87 12.60 20.77 -10.38
N TYR A 88 13.17 19.77 -11.02
CA TYR A 88 13.83 18.64 -10.37
C TYR A 88 15.25 18.48 -10.88
N PHE A 89 16.19 18.35 -9.94
CA PHE A 89 17.60 18.14 -10.21
C PHE A 89 18.05 16.85 -9.53
N TYR A 90 18.90 16.09 -10.21
CA TYR A 90 19.31 14.77 -9.77
C TYR A 90 20.83 14.69 -9.79
N ASP A 91 21.40 13.85 -8.92
CA ASP A 91 22.83 13.52 -8.95
C ASP A 91 23.16 12.53 -10.09
N GLY A 92 24.44 12.15 -10.18
CA GLY A 92 24.92 11.19 -11.18
C GLY A 92 24.35 9.77 -11.02
N HIS A 93 23.78 9.45 -9.86
CA HIS A 93 23.09 8.18 -9.61
C HIS A 93 21.59 8.27 -9.91
N GLY A 94 21.07 9.42 -10.33
CA GLY A 94 19.65 9.61 -10.63
C GLY A 94 18.78 9.80 -9.39
N ARG A 95 19.36 10.17 -8.24
CA ARG A 95 18.63 10.51 -7.01
C ARG A 95 18.34 12.01 -6.98
N LEU A 96 17.12 12.39 -6.61
CA LEU A 96 16.71 13.78 -6.52
C LEU A 96 17.56 14.51 -5.48
N THR A 97 18.19 15.62 -5.84
CA THR A 97 19.01 16.44 -4.93
C THR A 97 18.39 17.81 -4.67
N LEU A 98 17.56 18.29 -5.60
CA LEU A 98 16.86 19.57 -5.46
C LEU A 98 15.48 19.52 -6.12
N LYS A 99 14.45 19.94 -5.37
CA LYS A 99 13.11 20.23 -5.89
C LYS A 99 12.81 21.71 -5.67
N LEU A 100 12.46 22.42 -6.73
CA LEU A 100 11.93 23.77 -6.67
C LEU A 100 10.44 23.71 -6.98
N SER A 101 9.60 24.16 -6.06
CA SER A 101 8.15 24.28 -6.25
C SER A 101 7.78 25.75 -6.29
N GLY A 102 7.50 26.25 -7.49
CA GLY A 102 7.23 27.65 -7.75
C GLY A 102 8.34 28.58 -7.22
N ARG A 103 7.95 29.75 -6.72
CA ARG A 103 8.85 30.71 -6.05
C ARG A 103 8.87 30.55 -4.53
N HIS A 104 8.07 29.65 -3.98
CA HIS A 104 7.78 29.62 -2.54
C HIS A 104 8.49 28.49 -1.81
N THR A 105 9.02 27.47 -2.49
CA THR A 105 9.63 26.32 -1.80
C THR A 105 10.81 25.78 -2.58
N ARG A 106 11.93 25.59 -1.87
CA ARG A 106 13.15 24.95 -2.33
C ARG A 106 13.50 23.83 -1.35
N GLN A 107 13.69 22.62 -1.84
CA GLN A 107 14.04 21.46 -1.02
C GLN A 107 15.34 20.84 -1.49
N HIS A 108 16.31 20.71 -0.59
CA HIS A 108 17.55 19.98 -0.84
C HIS A 108 17.47 18.60 -0.20
N PHE A 109 17.83 17.56 -0.95
CA PHE A 109 17.72 16.17 -0.53
C PHE A 109 19.12 15.56 -0.40
N HIS A 110 19.40 15.00 0.77
CA HIS A 110 20.69 14.44 1.14
C HIS A 110 20.60 12.93 1.25
N TRP A 111 21.55 12.23 0.62
CA TRP A 111 21.54 10.77 0.52
C TRP A 111 22.85 10.19 1.06
N ASN A 112 22.79 9.02 1.68
CA ASN A 112 23.98 8.24 2.01
C ASN A 112 24.47 7.37 0.83
N GLU A 113 25.48 6.56 1.07
CA GLU A 113 26.07 5.66 0.07
C GLU A 113 25.15 4.47 -0.24
N GLU A 114 24.28 4.10 0.69
CA GLU A 114 23.25 3.05 0.57
C GLU A 114 21.98 3.50 -0.18
N ASN A 115 21.99 4.70 -0.78
CA ASN A 115 20.83 5.29 -1.47
C ASN A 115 19.61 5.56 -0.58
N GLN A 116 19.82 5.81 0.69
CA GLN A 116 18.81 6.21 1.66
C GLN A 116 18.83 7.73 1.87
N LEU A 117 17.65 8.34 2.03
CA LEU A 117 17.49 9.77 2.21
C LEU A 117 17.77 10.14 3.68
N THR A 118 18.92 10.72 3.98
CA THR A 118 19.33 11.00 5.36
C THR A 118 18.79 12.32 5.89
N ALA A 119 18.57 13.31 5.01
CA ALA A 119 17.99 14.58 5.40
C ALA A 119 17.32 15.32 4.23
N VAL A 120 16.37 16.20 4.56
CA VAL A 120 15.80 17.17 3.63
C VAL A 120 15.80 18.56 4.26
N ASP A 121 16.45 19.52 3.60
CA ASP A 121 16.35 20.93 3.95
C ASP A 121 15.21 21.58 3.15
N THR A 122 14.15 21.98 3.84
CA THR A 122 13.02 22.68 3.23
C THR A 122 13.11 24.17 3.52
N ILE A 123 13.39 24.94 2.47
CA ILE A 123 13.44 26.40 2.49
C ILE A 123 12.12 26.95 1.94
N ARG A 124 11.37 27.69 2.76
CA ARG A 124 10.14 28.40 2.35
C ARG A 124 10.44 29.87 2.12
N ARG A 125 9.81 30.45 1.09
CA ARG A 125 9.99 31.82 0.60
C ARG A 125 11.48 32.19 0.40
N PRO A 126 12.22 31.39 -0.40
CA PRO A 126 13.64 31.63 -0.63
C PRO A 126 13.91 32.99 -1.28
N GLY A 127 14.94 33.69 -0.82
CA GLY A 127 15.35 35.01 -1.31
C GLY A 127 14.46 36.17 -0.84
N THR A 128 13.60 35.94 0.15
CA THR A 128 12.76 36.98 0.77
C THR A 128 13.19 37.24 2.21
N GLU A 129 12.75 38.35 2.79
CA GLU A 129 12.97 38.66 4.21
C GLU A 129 12.31 37.65 5.16
N HIS A 130 11.31 36.90 4.69
CA HIS A 130 10.60 35.87 5.46
C HIS A 130 11.07 34.44 5.13
N GLU A 131 12.30 34.30 4.63
CA GLU A 131 12.90 32.99 4.38
C GLU A 131 12.99 32.18 5.67
N THR A 132 12.57 30.93 5.60
CA THR A 132 12.67 29.97 6.71
C THR A 132 13.26 28.67 6.19
N CYS A 133 14.17 28.07 6.94
CA CYS A 133 14.77 26.79 6.62
C CYS A 133 14.48 25.80 7.75
N GLN A 134 13.98 24.62 7.41
CA GLN A 134 13.78 23.51 8.34
C GLN A 134 14.41 22.26 7.76
N THR A 135 15.19 21.55 8.58
CA THR A 135 15.80 20.28 8.20
C THR A 135 15.05 19.14 8.88
N THR A 136 14.69 18.12 8.11
CA THR A 136 14.16 16.85 8.62
C THR A 136 15.20 15.77 8.40
N HIS A 137 15.60 15.06 9.45
CA HIS A 137 16.55 13.95 9.41
C HIS A 137 15.82 12.61 9.48
N PHE A 138 16.40 11.58 8.87
CA PHE A 138 15.85 10.22 8.87
C PHE A 138 16.92 9.21 9.29
N GLU A 139 16.48 8.20 10.04
CA GLU A 139 17.34 7.13 10.56
C GLU A 139 16.76 5.76 10.16
N TYR A 140 17.63 4.79 9.86
CA TYR A 140 17.25 3.48 9.34
C TYR A 140 17.92 2.36 10.12
N ASP A 141 17.28 1.19 10.12
CA ASP A 141 17.90 -0.05 10.55
C ASP A 141 18.83 -0.65 9.48
N ALA A 142 19.55 -1.71 9.86
CA ALA A 142 20.52 -2.39 9.00
C ALA A 142 19.90 -3.05 7.74
N ILE A 143 18.58 -3.25 7.70
CA ILE A 143 17.88 -3.81 6.54
C ILE A 143 17.06 -2.76 5.80
N GLY A 144 17.28 -1.47 6.09
CA GLY A 144 16.78 -0.33 5.34
C GLY A 144 15.40 0.18 5.72
N LYS A 145 14.79 -0.29 6.83
CA LYS A 145 13.53 0.26 7.33
C LYS A 145 13.79 1.52 8.13
N ARG A 146 13.01 2.57 7.90
CA ARG A 146 13.12 3.82 8.66
C ARG A 146 12.64 3.58 10.09
N ILE A 147 13.52 3.83 11.06
CA ILE A 147 13.25 3.67 12.49
C ILE A 147 12.93 5.01 13.17
N ALA A 148 13.37 6.13 12.59
CA ALA A 148 13.01 7.45 13.10
C ALA A 148 13.02 8.54 12.01
N LYS A 149 12.25 9.61 12.27
CA LYS A 149 12.43 10.93 11.65
C LYS A 149 12.53 12.00 12.73
N ARG A 150 13.32 13.04 12.50
CA ARG A 150 13.53 14.15 13.44
C ARG A 150 13.39 15.49 12.73
N ASP A 151 12.51 16.33 13.22
CA ASP A 151 12.32 17.70 12.76
C ASP A 151 12.62 18.69 13.91
N ALA A 152 12.33 19.98 13.70
CA ALA A 152 12.52 21.02 14.70
C ALA A 152 11.57 20.89 15.91
N PHE A 153 10.51 20.09 15.81
CA PHE A 153 9.45 19.96 16.79
C PHE A 153 9.51 18.64 17.57
N GLY A 154 10.29 17.66 17.12
CA GLY A 154 10.50 16.41 17.85
C GLY A 154 11.02 15.26 17.00
N THR A 155 10.98 14.06 17.59
CA THR A 155 11.31 12.80 16.91
C THR A 155 10.05 11.97 16.80
N THR A 156 9.85 11.37 15.62
CA THR A 156 8.86 10.31 15.40
C THR A 156 9.60 9.00 15.23
N GLU A 157 9.32 8.02 16.08
CA GLU A 157 9.88 6.67 16.00
C GLU A 157 8.89 5.72 15.30
N PHE A 158 9.41 4.74 14.58
CA PHE A 158 8.60 3.81 13.77
C PHE A 158 8.87 2.36 14.17
N ILE A 159 7.80 1.59 14.40
CA ILE A 159 7.86 0.16 14.74
C ILE A 159 7.30 -0.68 13.58
N TRP A 160 7.95 -1.81 13.33
CA TRP A 160 7.69 -2.65 12.16
C TRP A 160 7.40 -4.09 12.55
N GLU A 161 6.39 -4.68 11.91
CA GLU A 161 6.17 -6.13 11.87
C GLU A 161 6.68 -6.66 10.51
N GLY A 162 7.83 -7.31 10.52
CA GLY A 162 8.52 -7.69 9.28
C GLY A 162 8.84 -6.46 8.43
N MET A 163 8.17 -6.32 7.28
CA MET A 163 8.29 -5.17 6.34
C MET A 163 7.07 -4.25 6.37
N ARG A 164 6.18 -4.39 7.35
CA ARG A 164 4.96 -3.58 7.49
C ARG A 164 5.11 -2.64 8.67
N LEU A 165 4.94 -1.35 8.42
CA LEU A 165 4.89 -0.34 9.48
C LEU A 165 3.64 -0.61 10.32
N ILE A 166 3.77 -0.76 11.63
CA ILE A 166 2.64 -1.04 12.53
C ILE A 166 2.44 0.03 13.59
N GLU A 167 3.40 0.92 13.80
CA GLU A 167 3.28 1.96 14.83
C GLU A 167 4.16 3.16 14.51
N GLU A 168 3.67 4.34 14.87
CA GLU A 168 4.46 5.56 14.98
C GLU A 168 4.29 6.19 16.37
N ARG A 169 5.36 6.81 16.87
CA ARG A 169 5.40 7.39 18.22
C ARG A 169 6.01 8.76 18.21
N ARG A 170 5.35 9.75 18.82
CA ARG A 170 5.87 11.11 18.95
C ARG A 170 5.56 11.66 20.33
N GLY A 171 6.58 11.82 21.15
CA GLY A 171 6.39 12.22 22.55
C GLY A 171 5.60 11.16 23.32
N ALA A 172 4.47 11.54 23.91
CA ALA A 172 3.55 10.61 24.57
C ALA A 172 2.50 10.00 23.62
N SER A 173 2.42 10.49 22.38
CA SER A 173 1.44 10.02 21.42
C SER A 173 1.92 8.75 20.72
N VAL A 174 1.07 7.73 20.71
CA VAL A 174 1.29 6.44 20.04
C VAL A 174 0.13 6.16 19.12
N ILE A 175 0.45 5.89 17.84
CA ILE A 175 -0.52 5.52 16.82
C ILE A 175 -0.13 4.16 16.28
N SER A 176 -0.96 3.14 16.54
CA SER A 176 -0.77 1.78 16.02
C SER A 176 -1.73 1.49 14.86
N TYR A 177 -1.28 0.71 13.88
CA TYR A 177 -2.02 0.37 12.67
C TYR A 177 -2.32 -1.13 12.60
N VAL A 178 -3.59 -1.46 12.32
CA VAL A 178 -4.06 -2.82 12.05
C VAL A 178 -4.38 -2.94 10.57
N TYR A 179 -3.98 -4.05 9.95
CA TYR A 179 -4.11 -4.29 8.51
C TYR A 179 -4.85 -5.59 8.22
N GLU A 180 -5.38 -5.70 7.01
CA GLU A 180 -5.90 -6.96 6.49
C GLU A 180 -4.82 -8.06 6.50
N PRO A 181 -5.19 -9.33 6.76
CA PRO A 181 -4.24 -10.44 6.74
C PRO A 181 -3.47 -10.54 5.42
N GLY A 182 -2.13 -10.56 5.50
CA GLY A 182 -1.25 -10.70 4.34
C GLY A 182 -1.27 -9.50 3.37
N SER A 183 -1.75 -8.34 3.81
CA SER A 183 -1.96 -7.15 3.00
C SER A 183 -1.40 -5.89 3.69
N TYR A 184 -1.36 -4.80 2.91
CA TYR A 184 -1.02 -3.45 3.36
C TYR A 184 -2.24 -2.53 3.37
N VAL A 185 -3.45 -3.07 3.11
CA VAL A 185 -4.72 -2.36 3.27
C VAL A 185 -4.98 -2.16 4.77
N PRO A 186 -5.06 -0.90 5.25
CA PRO A 186 -5.30 -0.64 6.66
C PRO A 186 -6.77 -0.90 7.01
N LEU A 187 -7.00 -1.48 8.19
CA LEU A 187 -8.31 -1.79 8.76
C LEU A 187 -8.68 -0.85 9.90
N ALA A 188 -7.75 -0.65 10.83
CA ALA A 188 -7.97 0.20 11.98
C ALA A 188 -6.71 0.95 12.39
N ARG A 189 -6.90 2.07 13.08
CA ARG A 189 -5.90 2.89 13.73
C ARG A 189 -6.26 2.99 15.21
N LEU A 190 -5.27 2.83 16.07
CA LEU A 190 -5.41 2.82 17.52
C LEU A 190 -4.54 3.95 18.09
N ASP A 191 -5.16 4.92 18.75
CA ASP A 191 -4.46 6.07 19.31
C ASP A 191 -4.42 5.96 20.83
N VAL A 192 -3.24 6.17 21.40
CA VAL A 192 -2.99 6.12 22.85
C VAL A 192 -2.06 7.24 23.26
N GLU A 193 -2.40 7.87 24.38
CA GLU A 193 -1.46 8.67 25.17
C GLU A 193 -0.76 7.77 26.19
N GLY A 194 0.55 7.60 26.08
CA GLY A 194 1.31 6.73 26.98
C GLY A 194 2.82 6.89 26.87
N ASN A 195 3.53 6.43 27.91
CA ASN A 195 4.99 6.42 27.91
C ASN A 195 5.53 5.34 26.95
N ALA A 196 6.53 5.68 26.15
CA ALA A 196 7.20 4.78 25.22
C ALA A 196 7.71 3.50 25.93
N THR A 197 7.25 2.33 25.49
CA THR A 197 7.81 1.02 25.88
C THR A 197 8.51 0.40 24.69
N ASN A 198 9.70 -0.18 24.86
CA ASN A 198 10.54 -0.65 23.75
C ASN A 198 9.96 -1.85 22.96
N GLU A 199 8.80 -2.40 23.35
CA GLU A 199 8.32 -3.69 22.82
C GLU A 199 7.30 -3.60 21.67
N GLY A 200 6.83 -2.41 21.30
CA GLY A 200 5.80 -2.26 20.25
C GLY A 200 4.44 -2.83 20.64
N GLY A 201 3.37 -2.27 20.07
CA GLY A 201 2.00 -2.61 20.46
C GLY A 201 1.52 -1.80 21.66
N LEU A 202 0.19 -1.68 21.78
CA LEU A 202 -0.51 -1.01 22.87
C LEU A 202 -0.10 -1.66 24.21
N GLY A 203 0.93 -1.12 24.84
CA GLY A 203 1.59 -1.69 26.01
C GLY A 203 0.58 -2.11 27.08
N THR A 204 0.45 -3.41 27.31
CA THR A 204 -0.34 -3.98 28.40
C THR A 204 0.56 -4.87 29.24
N ILE A 205 1.40 -4.26 30.07
CA ILE A 205 2.02 -4.93 31.24
C ILE A 205 2.06 -4.06 32.50
N ALA A 206 1.27 -2.99 32.58
CA ALA A 206 0.88 -2.46 33.88
C ALA A 206 -0.42 -3.17 34.29
N ASP A 207 -0.35 -3.98 35.34
CA ASP A 207 -1.43 -4.75 35.99
C ASP A 207 -1.46 -6.26 35.71
N VAL A 208 -0.32 -6.94 35.76
CA VAL A 208 -0.27 -8.28 36.38
C VAL A 208 1.02 -8.36 37.18
N GLU A 209 0.94 -8.16 38.51
CA GLU A 209 2.02 -8.63 39.38
C GLU A 209 2.25 -10.13 39.08
N PRO A 210 3.47 -10.55 38.74
CA PRO A 210 3.77 -11.96 38.79
C PRO A 210 3.66 -12.38 40.26
N HIS A 211 3.28 -13.62 40.54
CA HIS A 211 3.13 -14.20 41.89
C HIS A 211 1.74 -14.09 42.55
N VAL A 212 0.69 -14.53 41.85
CA VAL A 212 -0.35 -15.34 42.52
C VAL A 212 -0.39 -16.71 41.86
N GLN A 213 0.39 -17.64 42.41
CA GLN A 213 0.17 -19.07 42.18
C GLN A 213 -1.20 -19.42 42.77
N LEU A 214 -2.21 -19.54 41.92
CA LEU A 214 -3.43 -20.24 42.28
C LEU A 214 -3.06 -21.72 42.45
N PRO A 215 -3.29 -22.35 43.62
CA PRO A 215 -3.01 -23.76 43.78
C PRO A 215 -4.05 -24.55 42.98
N VAL A 216 -3.63 -25.13 41.86
CA VAL A 216 -4.36 -26.22 41.22
C VAL A 216 -3.84 -27.51 41.85
N GLU A 217 -4.45 -27.92 42.97
CA GLU A 217 -4.32 -29.30 43.44
C GLU A 217 -5.16 -30.18 42.51
N ILE A 218 -4.47 -31.00 41.69
CA ILE A 218 -5.09 -32.11 40.97
C ILE A 218 -5.21 -33.27 41.96
N ASP A 219 -6.37 -33.39 42.62
CA ASP A 219 -6.68 -34.56 43.44
C ASP A 219 -7.08 -35.74 42.54
N THR A 220 -6.25 -36.77 42.52
CA THR A 220 -6.47 -38.04 41.82
C THR A 220 -6.89 -39.09 42.82
N LYS A 221 -8.20 -39.21 43.11
CA LYS A 221 -8.72 -40.36 43.86
C LYS A 221 -10.03 -40.93 43.31
N GLU A 222 -9.97 -42.23 43.13
CA GLU A 222 -10.96 -43.16 42.61
C GLU A 222 -12.25 -43.21 43.44
N ALA A 223 -13.35 -43.52 42.77
CA ALA A 223 -14.65 -43.75 43.37
C ALA A 223 -14.72 -45.13 44.04
N THR A 224 -15.29 -45.20 45.26
CA THR A 224 -16.20 -46.28 45.71
C THR A 224 -17.02 -45.84 46.96
N PRO A 225 -18.19 -46.46 47.25
CA PRO A 225 -19.30 -45.73 47.86
C PRO A 225 -19.82 -46.24 49.23
N ARG A 226 -20.68 -45.40 49.84
CA ARG A 226 -21.74 -45.65 50.86
C ARG A 226 -21.37 -45.80 52.34
N GLY A 227 -22.02 -44.97 53.17
CA GLY A 227 -22.36 -45.22 54.58
C GLY A 227 -22.42 -43.94 55.44
N GLY A 228 -23.62 -43.46 55.81
CA GLY A 228 -23.80 -42.47 56.90
C GLY A 228 -23.88 -43.15 58.27
N PRO A 229 -24.44 -42.52 59.34
CA PRO A 229 -24.66 -41.09 59.65
C PRO A 229 -24.20 -40.69 61.09
N GLN A 230 -24.62 -39.51 61.59
CA GLN A 230 -24.61 -39.00 63.00
C GLN A 230 -23.36 -38.23 63.47
N ARG A 231 -23.40 -37.20 64.35
CA ARG A 231 -24.42 -36.43 65.09
C ARG A 231 -23.71 -35.22 65.75
N GLU A 232 -24.48 -34.14 66.02
CA GLU A 232 -24.48 -33.24 67.20
C GLU A 232 -23.12 -32.66 67.70
N ALA A 233 -22.86 -31.36 67.54
CA ALA A 233 -23.30 -30.22 68.39
C ALA A 233 -22.61 -30.14 69.78
N ALA A 234 -21.84 -29.07 70.03
CA ALA A 234 -21.88 -28.28 71.28
C ALA A 234 -20.84 -27.14 71.28
N ASN A 235 -21.33 -25.93 71.59
CA ASN A 235 -20.59 -24.74 71.97
C ASN A 235 -19.79 -24.92 73.28
N MET A 236 -18.66 -24.22 73.42
CA MET A 236 -18.28 -23.53 74.66
C MET A 236 -17.26 -22.42 74.36
N ASP A 237 -17.66 -21.18 74.70
CA ASP A 237 -16.82 -19.98 74.74
C ASP A 237 -15.96 -19.94 76.01
N ILE A 238 -14.66 -19.66 75.87
CA ILE A 238 -13.82 -19.06 76.93
C ILE A 238 -12.96 -17.97 76.28
N ALA A 239 -13.17 -16.74 76.75
CA ALA A 239 -12.51 -15.51 76.31
C ALA A 239 -11.08 -15.38 76.86
N GLY A 240 -10.20 -14.81 76.03
CA GLY A 240 -8.82 -14.42 76.37
C GLY A 240 -8.20 -13.58 75.24
N ASP A 241 -8.47 -12.27 75.29
CA ASP A 241 -7.89 -11.10 74.61
C ASP A 241 -6.89 -11.26 73.43
N LEU A 242 -7.33 -10.81 72.24
CA LEU A 242 -6.56 -10.12 71.18
C LEU A 242 -7.54 -9.22 70.37
N PRO A 243 -7.14 -8.02 69.92
CA PRO A 243 -8.05 -6.96 69.46
C PRO A 243 -8.79 -7.32 68.17
N PRO A 244 -10.02 -6.80 67.94
CA PRO A 244 -10.73 -7.03 66.69
C PRO A 244 -10.00 -6.36 65.53
N ALA A 245 -9.79 -7.13 64.47
CA ALA A 245 -9.44 -6.63 63.15
C ALA A 245 -10.44 -5.54 62.77
N SER A 246 -10.01 -4.28 62.77
CA SER A 246 -10.64 -3.28 61.93
C SER A 246 -10.49 -3.80 60.52
N SER A 247 -11.60 -4.24 59.92
CA SER A 247 -11.69 -4.26 58.46
C SER A 247 -11.28 -2.85 58.01
N PRO A 248 -10.20 -2.65 57.24
CA PRO A 248 -10.12 -1.43 56.49
C PRO A 248 -11.26 -1.54 55.48
N SER A 249 -12.39 -0.93 55.86
CA SER A 249 -13.35 -0.40 54.93
C SER A 249 -12.52 0.32 53.88
N VAL A 250 -12.40 -0.26 52.69
CA VAL A 250 -11.99 0.53 51.53
C VAL A 250 -13.10 1.56 51.40
N HIS A 251 -12.81 2.77 51.84
CA HIS A 251 -13.51 3.93 51.35
C HIS A 251 -13.32 3.88 49.83
N ILE A 252 -14.31 3.31 49.13
CA ILE A 252 -14.54 3.66 47.74
C ILE A 252 -14.84 5.14 47.82
N ALA A 253 -13.82 5.97 47.60
CA ALA A 253 -14.06 7.33 47.19
C ALA A 253 -15.01 7.20 46.00
N ASN A 254 -16.22 7.74 46.15
CA ASN A 254 -17.14 7.92 45.03
C ASN A 254 -16.43 8.85 44.03
N GLY A 255 -15.65 8.23 43.15
CA GLY A 255 -14.91 8.82 42.05
C GLY A 255 -15.09 7.90 40.86
N THR A 256 -16.24 8.04 40.20
CA THR A 256 -16.53 7.61 38.83
C THR A 256 -16.07 6.19 38.46
N THR A 257 -16.99 5.22 38.52
CA THR A 257 -16.91 3.96 37.77
C THR A 257 -16.95 4.23 36.27
N GLY A 258 -15.82 4.66 35.70
CA GLY A 258 -15.57 4.68 34.26
C GLY A 258 -14.54 3.61 33.96
N ARG A 259 -14.87 2.64 33.10
CA ARG A 259 -13.88 1.73 32.52
C ARG A 259 -12.83 2.61 31.84
N ALA A 260 -11.59 2.62 32.33
CA ALA A 260 -10.52 3.41 31.72
C ALA A 260 -10.44 3.05 30.22
N LYS A 261 -10.55 4.06 29.36
CA LYS A 261 -10.45 3.89 27.90
C LYS A 261 -9.00 3.53 27.59
N ALA A 262 -8.77 2.30 27.12
CA ALA A 262 -7.42 1.80 26.86
C ALA A 262 -6.79 2.42 25.59
N CYS A 263 -7.63 2.72 24.59
CA CYS A 263 -7.23 3.41 23.35
C CYS A 263 -8.46 3.97 22.63
N ASP A 264 -8.20 4.91 21.74
CA ASP A 264 -9.17 5.45 20.77
C ASP A 264 -9.06 4.63 19.49
N VAL A 265 -10.20 4.13 18.97
CA VAL A 265 -10.22 3.22 17.82
C VAL A 265 -10.90 3.89 16.63
N TYR A 266 -10.18 3.92 15.52
CA TYR A 266 -10.64 4.45 14.24
C TYR A 266 -10.62 3.36 13.17
N TYR A 267 -11.67 3.26 12.38
CA TYR A 267 -11.77 2.28 11.29
C TYR A 267 -11.57 2.96 9.94
N PHE A 268 -10.71 2.38 9.10
CA PHE A 268 -10.41 2.88 7.77
C PHE A 268 -11.50 2.49 6.76
N HIS A 269 -11.89 3.46 5.95
CA HIS A 269 -12.65 3.24 4.72
C HIS A 269 -11.74 3.60 3.54
N THR A 270 -11.42 2.60 2.73
CA THR A 270 -10.44 2.73 1.66
C THR A 270 -11.07 2.67 0.27
N ASP A 271 -10.37 3.19 -0.73
CA ASP A 271 -10.73 2.97 -2.12
C ASP A 271 -10.42 1.53 -2.59
N GLN A 272 -10.63 1.25 -3.88
CA GLN A 272 -10.41 -0.07 -4.48
C GLN A 272 -8.95 -0.60 -4.41
N ILE A 273 -7.97 0.24 -4.08
CA ILE A 273 -6.57 -0.18 -3.92
C ILE A 273 -6.09 -0.04 -2.47
N GLY A 274 -6.98 0.19 -1.52
CA GLY A 274 -6.59 0.29 -0.11
C GLY A 274 -6.07 1.65 0.31
N MET A 275 -6.26 2.71 -0.49
CA MET A 275 -5.91 4.07 -0.08
C MET A 275 -6.96 4.59 0.90
N PRO A 276 -6.59 5.00 2.12
CA PRO A 276 -7.52 5.62 3.07
C PRO A 276 -8.25 6.81 2.46
N GLN A 277 -9.57 6.85 2.57
CA GLN A 277 -10.39 8.00 2.17
C GLN A 277 -11.16 8.59 3.34
N GLU A 278 -11.53 7.77 4.33
CA GLU A 278 -12.33 8.17 5.49
C GLU A 278 -11.93 7.37 6.74
N LEU A 279 -12.18 7.93 7.93
CA LEU A 279 -12.12 7.22 9.21
C LEU A 279 -13.46 7.35 9.94
N SER A 280 -13.93 6.26 10.54
CA SER A 280 -15.03 6.30 11.50
C SER A 280 -14.57 5.96 12.92
N ASN A 281 -15.14 6.61 13.93
CA ASN A 281 -14.91 6.25 15.34
C ASN A 281 -15.64 4.95 15.74
N ALA A 282 -15.52 4.55 17.00
CA ALA A 282 -16.14 3.33 17.55
C ALA A 282 -17.68 3.33 17.49
N GLN A 283 -18.29 4.49 17.36
CA GLN A 283 -19.73 4.71 17.28
C GLN A 283 -20.23 4.74 15.82
N GLY A 284 -19.33 4.60 14.84
CA GLY A 284 -19.66 4.58 13.41
C GLY A 284 -19.85 5.96 12.78
N GLN A 285 -19.45 7.03 13.45
CA GLN A 285 -19.49 8.40 12.91
C GLN A 285 -18.22 8.68 12.11
N LEU A 286 -18.34 9.35 10.96
CA LEU A 286 -17.19 9.78 10.18
C LEU A 286 -16.51 10.95 10.89
N VAL A 287 -15.23 10.79 11.23
CA VAL A 287 -14.43 11.76 11.98
C VAL A 287 -13.28 12.35 11.18
N TRP A 288 -12.90 11.70 10.09
CA TRP A 288 -11.89 12.17 9.15
C TRP A 288 -12.25 11.80 7.72
N GLN A 289 -11.92 12.67 6.78
CA GLN A 289 -12.08 12.44 5.35
C GLN A 289 -10.94 13.09 4.56
N ALA A 290 -10.54 12.48 3.44
CA ALA A 290 -9.53 13.01 2.54
C ALA A 290 -9.84 12.75 1.07
N SER A 291 -9.52 13.71 0.20
CA SER A 291 -9.59 13.63 -1.26
C SER A 291 -8.20 13.69 -1.87
N TYR A 292 -7.98 12.94 -2.95
CA TYR A 292 -6.68 12.78 -3.58
C TYR A 292 -6.77 12.91 -5.09
N LYS A 293 -5.71 13.44 -5.70
CA LYS A 293 -5.44 13.28 -7.13
C LYS A 293 -5.14 11.82 -7.46
N THR A 294 -5.19 11.48 -8.75
CA THR A 294 -5.00 10.11 -9.28
C THR A 294 -3.71 9.44 -8.81
N TRP A 295 -2.64 10.22 -8.64
CA TRP A 295 -1.31 9.72 -8.22
C TRP A 295 -1.04 9.89 -6.72
N GLY A 296 -2.08 10.13 -5.91
CA GLY A 296 -2.01 10.12 -4.45
C GLY A 296 -1.73 11.48 -3.81
N ALA A 297 -1.57 12.55 -4.58
CA ALA A 297 -1.36 13.88 -4.03
C ALA A 297 -2.64 14.37 -3.32
N THR A 298 -2.51 14.77 -2.06
CA THR A 298 -3.65 15.20 -1.23
C THR A 298 -4.21 16.52 -1.73
N VAL A 299 -5.53 16.57 -1.97
CA VAL A 299 -6.28 17.78 -2.34
C VAL A 299 -6.85 18.43 -1.09
N SER A 300 -7.44 17.63 -0.21
CA SER A 300 -8.04 18.05 1.04
C SER A 300 -8.03 16.91 2.05
N GLU A 301 -7.93 17.25 3.32
CA GLU A 301 -8.11 16.34 4.44
C GLU A 301 -8.69 17.15 5.62
N GLU A 302 -9.72 16.63 6.26
CA GLU A 302 -10.45 17.34 7.30
C GLU A 302 -10.83 16.37 8.43
N TRP A 303 -10.57 16.79 9.67
CA TRP A 303 -11.12 16.15 10.87
C TRP A 303 -12.37 16.90 11.30
N GLU A 304 -13.53 16.32 11.02
CA GLU A 304 -14.82 16.87 11.41
C GLU A 304 -15.83 15.72 11.54
N VAL A 305 -16.69 15.79 12.55
CA VAL A 305 -17.80 14.83 12.69
C VAL A 305 -18.89 15.19 11.68
N THR A 306 -19.08 14.31 10.70
CA THR A 306 -20.12 14.46 9.69
C THR A 306 -20.97 13.20 9.59
N THR A 307 -22.26 13.38 9.30
CA THR A 307 -23.13 12.26 8.97
C THR A 307 -22.82 11.74 7.56
N LEU A 308 -23.30 10.53 7.24
CA LEU A 308 -23.30 9.99 5.87
C LEU A 308 -24.13 10.84 4.87
N ALA A 309 -24.79 11.91 5.30
CA ALA A 309 -25.42 12.88 4.40
C ALA A 309 -24.59 14.16 4.22
N GLY A 310 -23.38 14.22 4.79
CA GLY A 310 -22.51 15.40 4.78
C GLY A 310 -22.99 16.52 5.72
N GLN A 311 -23.93 16.24 6.62
CA GLN A 311 -24.38 17.22 7.61
C GLN A 311 -23.42 17.21 8.79
N ARG A 312 -22.94 18.42 9.17
CA ARG A 312 -22.14 18.62 10.37
C ARG A 312 -22.95 18.24 11.61
N GLU A 313 -22.39 17.40 12.45
CA GLU A 313 -23.03 16.98 13.69
C GLU A 313 -22.24 17.52 14.88
N GLN A 314 -22.85 18.43 15.64
CA GLN A 314 -22.37 18.78 16.98
C GLN A 314 -23.09 17.88 17.98
N SER A 315 -22.61 16.65 18.12
CA SER A 315 -23.06 15.78 19.21
C SER A 315 -22.57 16.36 20.55
N LEU A 316 -23.43 16.31 21.58
CA LEU A 316 -23.11 16.68 22.97
C LEU A 316 -22.06 15.75 23.61
N ASP A 317 -21.86 14.55 23.03
CA ASP A 317 -20.71 13.67 23.21
C ASP A 317 -19.82 13.78 21.96
N CYS A 318 -19.04 14.84 21.83
CA CYS A 318 -18.09 15.09 20.72
C CYS A 318 -16.86 14.13 20.75
N GLY A 319 -17.09 12.89 21.18
CA GLY A 319 -16.11 11.89 21.57
C GLY A 319 -15.26 11.35 20.43
N ASP A 320 -13.98 11.21 20.74
CA ASP A 320 -12.99 10.45 20.01
C ASP A 320 -12.44 11.12 18.74
N ILE A 321 -12.43 12.45 18.58
CA ILE A 321 -11.45 13.07 17.67
C ILE A 321 -10.17 13.32 18.48
N PRO A 322 -8.96 13.00 17.96
CA PRO A 322 -7.74 13.27 18.72
C PRO A 322 -7.63 14.74 19.09
N THR A 323 -7.27 15.03 20.34
CA THR A 323 -7.21 16.41 20.84
C THR A 323 -5.93 17.11 20.44
N ASP A 324 -4.82 16.37 20.29
CA ASP A 324 -3.57 16.91 19.78
C ASP A 324 -3.60 17.04 18.25
N GLU A 325 -3.17 18.19 17.72
CA GLU A 325 -3.03 18.39 16.27
C GLU A 325 -2.01 17.45 15.63
N ASN A 326 -1.01 16.99 16.38
CA ASN A 326 -0.05 15.98 15.93
C ASN A 326 -0.71 14.61 15.72
N GLU A 327 -1.70 14.29 16.56
CA GLU A 327 -2.51 13.07 16.44
C GLU A 327 -3.53 13.18 15.31
N ARG A 328 -3.92 14.39 14.92
CA ARG A 328 -4.75 14.61 13.73
C ARG A 328 -4.03 14.39 12.41
N GLN A 329 -2.86 13.75 12.39
CA GLN A 329 -2.17 13.40 11.16
C GLN A 329 -2.49 11.97 10.76
N GLN A 330 -3.26 11.79 9.68
CA GLN A 330 -3.37 10.51 9.00
C GLN A 330 -2.37 10.47 7.84
N ASN A 331 -1.33 9.64 7.97
CA ASN A 331 -0.17 9.63 7.09
C ASN A 331 -0.13 8.44 6.12
N LEU A 332 -0.94 7.39 6.31
CA LEU A 332 -1.01 6.29 5.35
C LEU A 332 -1.55 6.77 3.99
N ARG A 333 -0.97 6.29 2.89
CA ARG A 333 -1.34 6.63 1.51
C ARG A 333 -1.66 5.36 0.71
N PHE A 334 -1.11 5.18 -0.50
CA PHE A 334 -1.22 3.89 -1.17
C PHE A 334 -0.64 2.77 -0.29
N GLN A 335 -1.01 1.53 -0.54
CA GLN A 335 -0.52 0.39 0.23
C GLN A 335 1.00 0.42 0.44
N GLY A 336 1.42 0.43 1.72
CA GLY A 336 2.82 0.51 2.16
C GLY A 336 3.44 1.91 2.15
N GLN A 337 2.66 2.96 1.85
CA GLN A 337 3.13 4.34 1.84
C GLN A 337 2.83 5.08 3.13
N TYR A 338 3.82 5.88 3.57
CA TYR A 338 3.68 6.84 4.66
C TYR A 338 4.03 8.26 4.15
N LEU A 339 3.12 9.22 4.28
CA LEU A 339 3.37 10.62 3.90
C LEU A 339 4.27 11.32 4.93
N ASP A 340 5.43 11.76 4.49
CA ASP A 340 6.27 12.72 5.23
C ASP A 340 5.81 14.15 4.91
N ARG A 341 4.96 14.71 5.77
CA ARG A 341 4.38 16.05 5.58
C ARG A 341 5.42 17.16 5.46
N GLU A 342 6.57 16.98 6.09
CA GLU A 342 7.69 17.92 6.09
C GLU A 342 8.32 18.03 4.70
N THR A 343 8.30 16.94 3.92
CA THR A 343 8.92 16.85 2.60
C THR A 343 7.91 16.82 1.45
N GLY A 344 6.69 16.35 1.71
CA GLY A 344 5.68 16.04 0.70
C GLY A 344 5.92 14.70 -0.03
N LEU A 345 6.96 13.96 0.33
CA LEU A 345 7.24 12.64 -0.25
C LEU A 345 6.49 11.55 0.52
N HIS A 346 6.11 10.49 -0.18
CA HIS A 346 5.59 9.27 0.42
C HIS A 346 6.73 8.27 0.56
N TYR A 347 7.01 7.83 1.77
CA TYR A 347 7.98 6.80 2.07
C TYR A 347 7.42 5.41 1.75
N ASN A 348 8.12 4.66 0.90
CA ASN A 348 7.87 3.27 0.52
C ASN A 348 9.10 2.43 0.87
N THR A 349 9.36 2.19 2.17
CA THR A 349 10.45 1.36 2.70
C THR A 349 11.86 1.64 2.12
N PHE A 350 12.13 1.22 0.89
CA PHE A 350 13.41 1.43 0.20
C PHE A 350 13.44 2.63 -0.75
N ARG A 351 12.28 3.24 -1.06
CA ARG A 351 12.20 4.38 -1.97
C ARG A 351 11.29 5.48 -1.45
N TYR A 352 11.43 6.64 -2.07
CA TYR A 352 10.65 7.84 -1.79
C TYR A 352 9.86 8.23 -3.04
N TYR A 353 8.55 8.33 -2.89
CA TYR A 353 7.61 8.59 -3.98
C TYR A 353 7.13 10.03 -3.93
N ASP A 354 7.14 10.69 -5.09
CA ASP A 354 6.60 12.04 -5.27
C ASP A 354 5.26 11.95 -5.99
N ALA A 355 4.19 12.23 -5.24
CA ALA A 355 2.82 12.13 -5.73
C ALA A 355 2.45 13.20 -6.75
N ASP A 356 3.21 14.31 -6.84
CA ASP A 356 3.01 15.33 -7.86
C ASP A 356 3.27 14.79 -9.27
N ILE A 357 4.27 13.92 -9.39
CA ILE A 357 4.80 13.41 -10.67
C ILE A 357 4.62 11.89 -10.82
N GLY A 358 3.93 11.25 -9.88
CA GLY A 358 3.54 9.85 -9.97
C GLY A 358 4.70 8.86 -10.00
N ARG A 359 5.84 9.18 -9.36
CA ARG A 359 7.08 8.38 -9.51
C ARG A 359 8.00 8.46 -8.30
N PHE A 360 8.94 7.53 -8.22
CA PHE A 360 10.00 7.56 -7.22
C PHE A 360 11.06 8.63 -7.55
N VAL A 361 11.64 9.22 -6.50
CA VAL A 361 12.67 10.26 -6.60
C VAL A 361 14.10 9.69 -6.58
N CYS A 362 14.23 8.38 -6.40
CA CYS A 362 15.47 7.62 -6.54
C CYS A 362 15.24 6.39 -7.45
N PRO A 363 16.30 5.86 -8.09
CA PRO A 363 16.20 4.65 -8.88
C PRO A 363 15.87 3.41 -8.03
N ASP A 364 15.31 2.39 -8.67
CA ASP A 364 15.07 1.10 -8.05
C ASP A 364 16.38 0.48 -7.53
N PRO A 365 16.50 0.14 -6.23
CA PRO A 365 17.68 -0.50 -5.66
C PRO A 365 18.06 -1.83 -6.31
N ILE A 366 17.09 -2.55 -6.91
CA ILE A 366 17.37 -3.78 -7.68
C ILE A 366 17.76 -3.50 -9.15
N GLY A 367 17.95 -2.23 -9.52
CA GLY A 367 18.40 -1.79 -10.83
C GLY A 367 17.45 -2.19 -11.95
N LEU A 368 18.01 -2.59 -13.10
CA LEU A 368 17.22 -2.94 -14.30
C LEU A 368 16.28 -4.14 -14.09
N ALA A 369 16.45 -4.91 -13.00
CA ALA A 369 15.50 -5.96 -12.64
C ALA A 369 14.12 -5.39 -12.26
N GLY A 370 14.06 -4.14 -11.77
CA GLY A 370 12.82 -3.41 -11.51
C GLY A 370 12.13 -2.86 -12.77
N GLY A 371 12.78 -2.97 -13.93
CA GLY A 371 12.25 -2.54 -15.22
C GLY A 371 13.10 -1.48 -15.89
N VAL A 372 12.68 -1.08 -17.09
CA VAL A 372 13.41 -0.10 -17.92
C VAL A 372 13.28 1.33 -17.42
N ASN A 373 12.24 1.63 -16.63
CA ASN A 373 12.06 2.92 -15.96
C ASN A 373 12.28 2.76 -14.46
N LEU A 374 13.52 3.00 -14.02
CA LEU A 374 13.98 2.75 -12.64
C LEU A 374 13.26 3.59 -11.58
N ALA A 375 12.60 4.68 -11.97
CA ALA A 375 11.87 5.54 -11.06
C ALA A 375 10.35 5.37 -11.17
N SER A 376 9.86 4.46 -12.02
CA SER A 376 8.42 4.20 -12.12
C SER A 376 7.89 3.66 -10.80
N TYR A 377 6.74 4.19 -10.35
CA TYR A 377 5.98 3.56 -9.28
C TYR A 377 5.46 2.22 -9.77
N GLY A 378 4.56 2.25 -10.75
CA GLY A 378 4.09 1.09 -11.49
C GLY A 378 3.34 1.51 -12.74
N PRO A 379 2.86 0.56 -13.57
CA PRO A 379 2.17 0.89 -14.81
C PRO A 379 0.86 1.67 -14.57
N ASN A 380 0.26 1.53 -13.39
CA ASN A 380 -1.04 2.12 -13.06
C ASN A 380 -1.31 2.12 -11.55
N ALA A 381 -1.35 3.31 -10.92
CA ALA A 381 -1.59 3.46 -9.49
C ALA A 381 -2.97 2.99 -9.01
N VAL A 382 -3.98 2.85 -9.88
CA VAL A 382 -5.35 2.42 -9.52
C VAL A 382 -5.53 0.90 -9.58
N THR A 383 -4.53 0.15 -10.04
CA THR A 383 -4.61 -1.32 -10.14
C THR A 383 -3.37 -2.03 -9.62
N TRP A 384 -2.39 -1.27 -9.15
CA TRP A 384 -1.07 -1.76 -8.81
C TRP A 384 -0.54 -1.00 -7.60
N SER A 385 0.11 -1.74 -6.70
CA SER A 385 0.72 -1.23 -5.48
C SER A 385 2.17 -1.71 -5.38
N ASP A 386 3.06 -0.85 -4.85
CA ASP A 386 4.43 -1.21 -4.45
C ASP A 386 4.64 -1.04 -2.94
N PRO A 387 4.24 -2.02 -2.10
CA PRO A 387 4.36 -1.85 -0.66
C PRO A 387 5.80 -1.73 -0.14
N TRP A 388 6.80 -2.20 -0.90
CA TRP A 388 8.20 -2.19 -0.49
C TRP A 388 9.03 -1.14 -1.21
N GLY A 389 8.50 -0.53 -2.27
CA GLY A 389 9.34 0.26 -3.17
C GLY A 389 10.29 -0.62 -3.97
N TRP A 390 9.91 -1.86 -4.29
CA TRP A 390 10.59 -2.71 -5.26
C TRP A 390 9.61 -3.07 -6.36
N ALA A 391 9.91 -2.73 -7.61
CA ALA A 391 9.08 -3.24 -8.69
C ALA A 391 9.07 -4.78 -8.65
N GLY A 392 7.87 -5.38 -8.62
CA GLY A 392 7.63 -6.76 -8.19
C GLY A 392 8.66 -7.79 -8.68
N ASN A 393 9.41 -8.37 -7.74
CA ASN A 393 10.47 -9.32 -8.02
C ASN A 393 9.89 -10.70 -8.40
N PRO A 394 10.11 -11.21 -9.62
CA PRO A 394 9.69 -12.56 -9.98
C PRO A 394 10.36 -13.65 -9.13
N ALA A 395 11.53 -13.40 -8.53
CA ALA A 395 12.15 -14.34 -7.59
C ALA A 395 11.30 -14.59 -6.34
N ASN A 396 10.43 -13.64 -5.97
CA ASN A 396 9.62 -13.70 -4.75
C ASN A 396 8.12 -13.78 -5.09
N ALA A 397 7.76 -14.33 -6.25
CA ALA A 397 6.37 -14.43 -6.68
C ALA A 397 6.01 -15.87 -7.05
N THR A 398 4.73 -16.18 -6.89
CA THR A 398 4.13 -17.40 -7.44
C THR A 398 3.57 -17.08 -8.82
N HIS A 399 3.93 -17.88 -9.81
CA HIS A 399 3.62 -17.74 -11.22
C HIS A 399 2.71 -18.88 -11.69
N ILE A 400 1.75 -18.56 -12.54
CA ILE A 400 0.89 -19.57 -13.15
C ILE A 400 0.74 -19.37 -14.65
N THR A 401 0.46 -20.46 -15.34
CA THR A 401 -0.14 -20.48 -16.68
C THR A 401 -1.52 -21.08 -16.54
N TYR A 402 -2.51 -20.50 -17.21
CA TYR A 402 -3.89 -20.99 -17.16
C TYR A 402 -4.54 -20.93 -18.55
N VAL A 403 -5.58 -21.74 -18.72
CA VAL A 403 -6.37 -21.83 -19.95
C VAL A 403 -7.85 -21.63 -19.65
N GLY A 404 -8.61 -21.12 -20.61
CA GLY A 404 -10.06 -20.96 -20.49
C GLY A 404 -10.71 -20.73 -21.85
N ILE A 405 -12.01 -20.44 -21.85
CA ILE A 405 -12.73 -20.01 -23.06
C ILE A 405 -13.23 -18.59 -22.84
N LYS A 406 -13.02 -17.73 -23.83
CA LYS A 406 -13.47 -16.34 -23.82
C LYS A 406 -13.92 -15.92 -25.21
N ASP A 407 -15.06 -15.26 -25.30
CA ASP A 407 -15.69 -14.84 -26.55
C ASP A 407 -15.83 -16.03 -27.55
N GLY A 408 -16.13 -17.23 -27.03
CA GLY A 408 -16.25 -18.47 -27.80
C GLY A 408 -14.92 -19.04 -28.33
N LYS A 409 -13.77 -18.48 -27.94
CA LYS A 409 -12.44 -18.87 -28.42
C LYS A 409 -11.53 -19.38 -27.30
N PRO A 410 -10.56 -20.27 -27.60
CA PRO A 410 -9.54 -20.66 -26.64
C PRO A 410 -8.75 -19.46 -26.12
N TYR A 411 -8.49 -19.45 -24.82
CA TYR A 411 -7.67 -18.45 -24.14
C TYR A 411 -6.55 -19.14 -23.37
N VAL A 412 -5.34 -18.58 -23.45
CA VAL A 412 -4.23 -18.90 -22.56
C VAL A 412 -3.66 -17.60 -22.02
N GLY A 413 -3.28 -17.61 -20.74
CA GLY A 413 -2.66 -16.46 -20.10
C GLY A 413 -1.68 -16.84 -19.01
N TYR A 414 -0.86 -15.86 -18.67
CA TYR A 414 0.04 -15.84 -17.52
C TYR A 414 -0.51 -14.94 -16.41
N ALA A 415 -0.30 -15.35 -15.16
CA ALA A 415 -0.54 -14.50 -14.00
C ALA A 415 0.52 -14.75 -12.91
N SER A 416 0.65 -13.79 -12.01
CA SER A 416 1.52 -13.91 -10.84
C SER A 416 0.95 -13.18 -9.64
N LYS A 417 1.27 -13.68 -8.45
CA LYS A 417 0.96 -13.04 -7.16
C LYS A 417 2.26 -12.85 -6.37
N PRO A 418 2.53 -11.65 -5.81
CA PRO A 418 3.66 -11.44 -4.92
C PRO A 418 3.59 -12.37 -3.70
N GLY A 419 4.73 -12.96 -3.32
CA GLY A 419 4.86 -14.00 -2.30
C GLY A 419 5.04 -15.40 -2.88
N LEU A 420 5.81 -16.22 -2.16
CA LEU A 420 5.96 -17.65 -2.43
C LEU A 420 4.84 -18.44 -1.73
N GLY A 421 4.59 -19.68 -2.15
CA GLY A 421 3.64 -20.57 -1.46
C GLY A 421 2.15 -20.39 -1.78
N HIS A 422 1.74 -19.39 -2.59
CA HIS A 422 0.32 -19.22 -2.96
C HIS A 422 -0.19 -20.38 -3.81
N SER A 423 -1.42 -20.87 -3.62
CA SER A 423 -1.95 -21.88 -4.53
C SER A 423 -2.16 -21.31 -5.94
N ALA A 424 -2.22 -22.18 -6.95
CA ALA A 424 -2.50 -21.72 -8.32
C ALA A 424 -3.86 -21.03 -8.43
N GLN A 425 -4.82 -21.44 -7.60
CA GLN A 425 -6.14 -20.83 -7.52
C GLN A 425 -6.07 -19.46 -6.85
N ASP A 426 -5.28 -19.29 -5.78
CA ASP A 426 -5.10 -17.98 -5.13
C ASP A 426 -4.50 -16.94 -6.09
N VAL A 427 -3.58 -17.36 -6.97
CA VAL A 427 -3.01 -16.49 -8.01
C VAL A 427 -4.06 -16.13 -9.05
N LEU A 428 -4.94 -17.06 -9.44
CA LEU A 428 -6.07 -16.78 -10.32
C LEU A 428 -7.10 -15.86 -9.68
N ASP A 429 -7.43 -16.05 -8.42
CA ASP A 429 -8.41 -15.26 -7.69
C ASP A 429 -7.90 -13.84 -7.47
N TYR A 430 -6.60 -13.70 -7.17
CA TYR A 430 -5.92 -12.41 -7.14
C TYR A 430 -5.95 -11.69 -8.50
N ARG A 431 -5.79 -12.43 -9.61
CA ARG A 431 -5.82 -11.85 -10.96
C ARG A 431 -7.24 -11.55 -11.46
N TYR A 432 -8.18 -12.42 -11.16
CA TYR A 432 -9.58 -12.39 -11.59
C TYR A 432 -10.51 -12.63 -10.38
N PRO A 433 -10.77 -11.59 -9.60
CA PRO A 433 -11.77 -11.65 -8.53
C PRO A 433 -13.16 -11.99 -9.09
N ASN A 434 -13.48 -11.46 -10.27
CA ASN A 434 -14.66 -11.82 -11.06
C ASN A 434 -14.26 -12.64 -12.29
N LYS A 435 -14.82 -13.85 -12.42
CA LYS A 435 -14.51 -14.83 -13.49
C LYS A 435 -15.59 -14.92 -14.56
N ASP A 436 -16.69 -14.19 -14.43
CA ASP A 436 -17.82 -14.18 -15.38
C ASP A 436 -17.45 -13.55 -16.74
N ILE A 437 -16.24 -13.01 -16.86
CA ILE A 437 -15.66 -12.52 -18.11
C ILE A 437 -15.18 -13.65 -19.04
N PHE A 438 -15.23 -14.90 -18.58
CA PHE A 438 -14.89 -16.10 -19.35
C PHE A 438 -16.15 -16.93 -19.55
N ASP A 439 -16.37 -17.43 -20.77
CA ASP A 439 -17.46 -18.37 -21.05
C ASP A 439 -17.23 -19.71 -20.33
N GLN A 440 -15.95 -20.09 -20.18
CA GLN A 440 -15.53 -21.21 -19.34
C GLN A 440 -14.44 -20.74 -18.39
N ALA A 441 -14.69 -20.92 -17.09
CA ALA A 441 -13.81 -20.46 -16.03
C ALA A 441 -12.34 -20.86 -16.27
N PRO A 442 -11.39 -19.92 -16.06
CA PRO A 442 -9.98 -20.18 -16.30
C PRO A 442 -9.45 -21.22 -15.30
N LYS A 443 -8.69 -22.19 -15.81
CA LYS A 443 -8.09 -23.28 -15.05
C LYS A 443 -6.56 -23.20 -15.12
N PRO A 444 -5.83 -23.21 -13.99
CA PRO A 444 -4.37 -23.29 -14.01
C PRO A 444 -3.90 -24.62 -14.60
N ILE A 445 -2.90 -24.55 -15.47
CA ILE A 445 -2.20 -25.71 -16.04
C ILE A 445 -0.75 -25.80 -15.55
N TYR A 446 -0.23 -24.73 -14.95
CA TYR A 446 1.09 -24.70 -14.35
C TYR A 446 1.12 -23.77 -13.14
N ARG A 447 1.96 -24.13 -12.17
CA ARG A 447 2.35 -23.30 -11.03
C ARG A 447 3.85 -23.43 -10.82
N GLY A 448 4.55 -22.31 -10.69
CA GLY A 448 5.95 -22.27 -10.34
C GLY A 448 6.26 -21.07 -9.46
N GLU A 449 7.40 -21.12 -8.79
CA GLU A 449 7.86 -20.07 -7.90
C GLU A 449 9.18 -19.51 -8.40
N GLY A 450 9.42 -18.24 -8.10
CA GLY A 450 10.67 -17.60 -8.42
C GLY A 450 10.91 -17.39 -9.92
N VAL A 451 12.16 -17.06 -10.26
CA VAL A 451 12.56 -16.74 -11.64
C VAL A 451 12.33 -17.92 -12.58
N ASP A 452 12.66 -19.14 -12.15
CA ASP A 452 12.45 -20.36 -12.95
C ASP A 452 10.95 -20.66 -13.14
N GLY A 453 10.16 -20.41 -12.10
CA GLY A 453 8.70 -20.46 -12.15
C GLY A 453 8.13 -19.51 -13.20
N LYS A 454 8.59 -18.26 -13.24
CA LYS A 454 8.23 -17.28 -14.27
C LYS A 454 8.61 -17.75 -15.67
N HIS A 455 9.84 -18.22 -15.86
CA HIS A 455 10.35 -18.61 -17.17
C HIS A 455 9.53 -19.75 -17.77
N THR A 456 9.26 -20.76 -16.95
CA THR A 456 8.42 -21.91 -17.31
C THR A 456 6.98 -21.47 -17.60
N ALA A 457 6.39 -20.64 -16.73
CA ALA A 457 5.01 -20.18 -16.92
C ALA A 457 4.83 -19.36 -18.21
N ARG A 458 5.76 -18.43 -18.49
CA ARG A 458 5.75 -17.60 -19.71
C ARG A 458 6.04 -18.43 -20.96
N GLY A 459 6.90 -19.43 -20.86
CA GLY A 459 7.16 -20.35 -21.96
C GLY A 459 5.95 -21.22 -22.28
N LEU A 460 5.28 -21.76 -21.26
CA LEU A 460 4.08 -22.58 -21.43
C LEU A 460 2.91 -21.77 -21.98
N GLU A 461 2.77 -20.51 -21.56
CA GLU A 461 1.81 -19.57 -22.15
C GLU A 461 2.04 -19.44 -23.66
N GLN A 462 3.30 -19.26 -24.08
CA GLN A 462 3.67 -19.14 -25.48
C GLN A 462 3.46 -20.43 -26.28
N ARG A 463 3.90 -21.58 -25.76
CA ARG A 463 3.74 -22.89 -26.44
C ARG A 463 2.28 -23.28 -26.61
N THR A 464 1.47 -23.01 -25.60
CA THR A 464 0.03 -23.27 -25.65
C THR A 464 -0.65 -22.34 -26.67
N PHE A 465 -0.24 -21.08 -26.74
CA PHE A 465 -0.72 -20.14 -27.75
C PHE A 465 -0.36 -20.59 -29.19
N GLU A 466 0.91 -20.98 -29.41
CA GLU A 466 1.38 -21.51 -30.69
C GLU A 466 0.58 -22.75 -31.13
N SER A 467 0.29 -23.65 -30.18
CA SER A 467 -0.55 -24.84 -30.41
C SER A 467 -1.97 -24.48 -30.83
N TYR A 468 -2.64 -23.55 -30.13
CA TYR A 468 -4.01 -23.13 -30.48
C TYR A 468 -4.11 -22.41 -31.82
N GLU A 469 -3.10 -21.63 -32.18
CA GLU A 469 -3.07 -20.89 -33.44
C GLU A 469 -2.54 -21.70 -34.63
N GLY A 470 -1.98 -22.90 -34.38
CA GLY A 470 -1.31 -23.72 -35.38
C GLY A 470 -0.04 -23.09 -35.94
N ILE A 471 0.68 -22.32 -35.12
CA ILE A 471 1.85 -21.53 -35.51
C ILE A 471 3.13 -22.26 -35.09
N GLY A 472 4.09 -22.38 -36.03
CA GLY A 472 5.43 -22.89 -35.77
C GLY A 472 6.34 -21.88 -35.05
N ALA A 473 7.52 -22.32 -34.63
CA ALA A 473 8.50 -21.45 -33.94
C ALA A 473 8.97 -20.25 -34.80
N ASP A 474 8.80 -20.34 -36.12
CA ASP A 474 9.06 -19.30 -37.12
C ASP A 474 7.93 -18.25 -37.25
N GLY A 475 6.85 -18.40 -36.49
CA GLY A 475 5.72 -17.46 -36.47
C GLY A 475 4.73 -17.64 -37.62
N LYS A 476 4.82 -18.73 -38.38
CA LYS A 476 3.92 -19.03 -39.51
C LYS A 476 3.05 -20.24 -39.23
N ARG A 477 1.86 -20.25 -39.82
CA ARG A 477 0.99 -21.44 -39.86
C ARG A 477 1.50 -22.43 -40.91
N ALA A 478 1.03 -23.68 -40.81
CA ALA A 478 1.40 -24.75 -41.74
C ALA A 478 1.06 -24.44 -43.23
N ASP A 479 0.07 -23.58 -43.47
CA ASP A 479 -0.32 -23.10 -44.80
C ASP A 479 0.52 -21.89 -45.29
N GLY A 480 1.53 -21.48 -44.54
CA GLY A 480 2.39 -20.34 -44.83
C GLY A 480 1.81 -18.99 -44.46
N THR A 481 0.58 -18.92 -43.92
CA THR A 481 -0.02 -17.66 -43.48
C THR A 481 0.66 -17.13 -42.22
N VAL A 482 0.83 -15.81 -42.17
CA VAL A 482 1.40 -15.11 -41.01
C VAL A 482 0.26 -14.77 -40.06
N TRP A 483 0.48 -15.03 -38.77
CA TRP A 483 -0.49 -14.67 -37.75
C TRP A 483 -0.66 -13.15 -37.67
N SER A 484 -1.91 -12.71 -37.55
CA SER A 484 -2.29 -11.33 -37.32
C SER A 484 -3.43 -11.26 -36.30
N ARG A 485 -3.62 -10.07 -35.72
CA ARG A 485 -4.71 -9.84 -34.77
C ARG A 485 -6.11 -10.07 -35.37
N GLU A 486 -6.23 -9.92 -36.68
CA GLU A 486 -7.48 -10.02 -37.43
C GLU A 486 -7.83 -11.48 -37.75
N ASN A 487 -6.83 -12.36 -37.87
CA ASN A 487 -7.01 -13.78 -38.21
C ASN A 487 -6.76 -14.74 -37.03
N ALA A 488 -6.69 -14.23 -35.80
CA ALA A 488 -6.41 -14.99 -34.58
C ALA A 488 -7.54 -15.99 -34.23
N ILE A 489 -7.15 -17.24 -34.00
CA ILE A 489 -8.02 -18.34 -33.56
C ILE A 489 -8.29 -18.23 -32.05
N THR A 490 -7.32 -17.74 -31.28
CA THR A 490 -7.44 -17.52 -29.83
C THR A 490 -8.09 -16.18 -29.50
N ALA A 491 -8.64 -16.08 -28.30
CA ALA A 491 -9.09 -14.81 -27.73
C ALA A 491 -7.91 -13.92 -27.31
N ASN A 492 -6.72 -14.50 -27.12
CA ASN A 492 -5.52 -13.76 -26.76
C ASN A 492 -4.91 -13.09 -28.00
N LYS A 493 -5.29 -11.83 -28.23
CA LYS A 493 -4.87 -11.03 -29.40
C LYS A 493 -3.43 -10.48 -29.32
N GLN A 494 -2.65 -10.90 -28.32
CA GLN A 494 -1.27 -10.51 -28.12
C GLN A 494 -0.44 -11.79 -28.12
N ASN A 495 0.38 -12.00 -29.15
CA ASN A 495 1.37 -13.08 -29.15
C ASN A 495 2.17 -13.01 -27.81
N PRO A 496 1.98 -13.95 -26.87
CA PRO A 496 2.22 -13.67 -25.45
C PRO A 496 3.67 -13.36 -25.10
N VAL A 497 4.60 -14.03 -25.76
CA VAL A 497 6.05 -13.82 -25.71
C VAL A 497 6.48 -13.49 -27.14
N GLY A 498 6.25 -12.26 -27.61
CA GLY A 498 6.57 -11.86 -28.98
C GLY A 498 8.01 -12.19 -29.43
N ALA A 499 8.22 -12.28 -30.75
CA ALA A 499 9.49 -12.70 -31.35
C ALA A 499 10.72 -11.85 -30.92
N ASN A 500 10.50 -10.58 -30.60
CA ASN A 500 11.55 -9.64 -30.18
C ASN A 500 11.81 -9.64 -28.65
N ASN A 501 11.22 -10.56 -27.90
CA ASN A 501 11.45 -10.63 -26.46
C ASN A 501 12.85 -11.21 -26.18
N PRO A 502 13.74 -10.49 -25.46
CA PRO A 502 15.12 -10.94 -25.23
C PRO A 502 15.20 -12.25 -24.43
N ASN A 503 14.16 -12.57 -23.66
CA ASN A 503 14.09 -13.80 -22.86
C ASN A 503 13.31 -14.93 -23.57
N ARG A 504 12.87 -14.73 -24.82
CA ARG A 504 12.03 -15.72 -25.53
C ARG A 504 12.67 -17.10 -25.56
N SER A 505 13.94 -17.19 -25.96
CA SER A 505 14.66 -18.47 -26.01
C SER A 505 14.73 -19.14 -24.63
N SER A 506 14.97 -18.36 -23.58
CA SER A 506 14.98 -18.89 -22.20
C SER A 506 13.62 -19.45 -21.80
N TYR A 507 12.53 -18.71 -22.03
CA TYR A 507 11.17 -19.16 -21.72
C TYR A 507 10.80 -20.42 -22.49
N LEU A 508 11.06 -20.46 -23.80
CA LEU A 508 10.77 -21.64 -24.63
C LEU A 508 11.56 -22.86 -24.16
N ASN A 509 12.84 -22.71 -23.85
CA ASN A 509 13.66 -23.81 -23.32
C ASN A 509 13.11 -24.36 -21.99
N HIS A 510 12.66 -23.49 -21.08
CA HIS A 510 12.07 -23.91 -19.81
C HIS A 510 10.75 -24.66 -20.01
N ALA A 511 9.89 -24.18 -20.91
CA ALA A 511 8.65 -24.87 -21.25
C ALA A 511 8.88 -26.22 -21.91
N ASP A 512 9.86 -26.32 -22.81
CA ASP A 512 10.20 -27.56 -23.49
C ASP A 512 10.82 -28.57 -22.51
N ALA A 513 11.65 -28.11 -21.57
CA ALA A 513 12.18 -28.93 -20.47
C ALA A 513 11.04 -29.44 -19.56
N HIS A 514 10.09 -28.57 -19.21
CA HIS A 514 8.91 -28.93 -18.42
C HIS A 514 8.04 -29.98 -19.13
N ASN A 515 7.73 -29.78 -20.41
CA ASN A 515 6.90 -30.69 -21.21
C ASN A 515 7.60 -32.04 -21.50
N SER A 516 8.93 -32.07 -21.52
CA SER A 516 9.71 -33.30 -21.75
C SER A 516 10.08 -34.06 -20.46
N GLY A 517 9.78 -33.50 -19.29
CA GLY A 517 10.09 -34.10 -17.98
C GLY A 517 11.59 -34.19 -17.66
N LYS A 518 12.46 -33.46 -18.37
CA LYS A 518 13.92 -33.47 -18.17
C LYS A 518 14.37 -32.26 -17.35
N PRO A 519 15.33 -32.41 -16.41
CA PRO A 519 15.87 -31.28 -15.67
C PRO A 519 16.63 -30.32 -16.59
N ASN A 520 16.46 -29.03 -16.34
CA ASN A 520 16.99 -27.94 -17.14
C ASN A 520 18.53 -27.90 -17.04
N GLN A 521 19.25 -28.20 -18.13
CA GLN A 521 20.70 -28.01 -18.19
C GLN A 521 20.97 -26.54 -18.47
N GLY A 522 21.13 -25.75 -17.41
CA GLY A 522 21.46 -24.32 -17.50
C GLY A 522 22.66 -24.08 -18.42
N ALA A 523 22.52 -23.13 -19.34
CA ALA A 523 23.59 -22.67 -20.19
C ALA A 523 24.73 -22.12 -19.32
N LYS A 524 25.82 -22.90 -19.21
CA LYS A 524 27.11 -22.40 -18.72
C LYS A 524 27.65 -21.43 -19.77
N GLY A 525 28.00 -20.23 -19.32
CA GLY A 525 28.49 -19.14 -20.17
C GLY A 525 29.75 -19.50 -20.96
N CYS A 526 29.83 -18.88 -22.13
CA CYS A 526 31.07 -18.54 -22.83
C CYS A 526 31.04 -17.04 -23.12
#